data_AF-A0A3A6PAE7-F1
#
_entry.id   AF-A0A3A6PAE7-F1
#
_cell.length_a   1.000
_cell.length_b   1.000
_cell.length_c   1.000
_cell.angle_alpha   90.00
_cell.angle_beta   90.00
_cell.angle_gamma   90.00
#
_symmetry.space_group_name_H-M   'P 1'
#
loop_
_entity.id
_entity.type
_entity.pdbx_description
1 polymer ?
#
loop_
_entity_poly.entity_id
_entity_poly.type
_entity_poly.pdbx_seq_one_letter_code
_entity_poly.pdbx_strand_id
1 'polypeptide(L)'
;MKKIAAGGILVFCGVLLYLGVYIPASLEAVKLSGWSTPPGRLGTALQEIGGTTPFVFAIIMMAAGACLLLWGCLLDDILRKKTENKTETLEQQVN
;
A
#
# COMPACT_ATOMS: atom_id res chain seq x y z
N MET A 1 10.49 -12.35 -8.74
CA MET A 1 9.80 -11.45 -9.69
C MET A 1 8.27 -11.49 -9.59
N LYS A 2 7.60 -12.67 -9.61
CA LYS A 2 6.13 -12.76 -9.55
C LYS A 2 5.49 -12.09 -8.30
N LYS A 3 6.16 -12.19 -7.15
CA LYS A 3 5.72 -11.59 -5.87
C LYS A 3 5.72 -10.05 -5.92
N ILE A 4 6.76 -9.47 -6.56
CA ILE A 4 6.92 -8.02 -6.72
C ILE A 4 5.84 -7.48 -7.67
N ALA A 5 5.61 -8.17 -8.79
CA ALA A 5 4.54 -7.80 -9.72
C ALA A 5 3.15 -7.86 -9.06
N ALA A 6 2.87 -8.92 -8.29
CA ALA A 6 1.62 -9.06 -7.54
C ALA A 6 1.45 -7.96 -6.48
N GLY A 7 2.50 -7.65 -5.71
CA GLY A 7 2.49 -6.56 -4.73
C GLY A 7 2.24 -5.19 -5.38
N GLY A 8 2.91 -4.91 -6.50
CA GLY A 8 2.76 -3.66 -7.24
C GLY A 8 1.34 -3.46 -7.79
N ILE A 9 0.76 -4.49 -8.40
CA ILE A 9 -0.63 -4.45 -8.88
C ILE A 9 -1.61 -4.26 -7.73
N LEU A 10 -1.39 -4.94 -6.59
CA LEU A 10 -2.26 -4.84 -5.42
C LEU A 10 -2.24 -3.43 -4.81
N VAL A 11 -1.05 -2.81 -4.68
CA VAL A 11 -0.93 -1.41 -4.23
C VAL A 11 -1.61 -0.47 -5.22
N PHE A 12 -1.39 -0.67 -6.53
CA PHE A 12 -2.00 0.17 -7.56
C PHE A 12 -3.53 0.11 -7.52
N CYS A 13 -4.11 -1.08 -7.39
CA CYS A 13 -5.55 -1.25 -7.17
C CYS A 13 -6.03 -0.55 -5.89
N GLY A 14 -5.29 -0.66 -4.79
CA GLY A 14 -5.62 0.04 -3.54
C GLY A 14 -5.64 1.56 -3.70
N VAL A 15 -4.67 2.13 -4.43
CA VAL A 15 -4.61 3.57 -4.74
C VAL A 15 -5.79 4.01 -5.61
N LEU A 16 -6.14 3.22 -6.64
CA LEU A 16 -7.30 3.53 -7.49
C LEU A 16 -8.61 3.51 -6.68
N LEU A 17 -8.78 2.51 -5.80
CA LEU A 17 -9.95 2.42 -4.93
C LEU A 17 -9.99 3.61 -3.96
N TYR A 18 -8.85 4.00 -3.39
CA TYR A 18 -8.73 5.17 -2.53
C TYR A 18 -9.16 6.44 -3.27
N LEU A 19 -8.62 6.68 -4.47
CA LEU A 19 -8.97 7.84 -5.30
C LEU A 19 -10.46 7.88 -5.66
N GLY A 20 -11.02 6.71 -6.01
CA GLY A 20 -12.44 6.58 -6.35
C GLY A 20 -13.38 6.99 -5.22
N VAL A 21 -12.97 6.84 -3.96
CA VAL A 21 -13.74 7.28 -2.79
C VAL A 21 -13.38 8.69 -2.36
N TYR A 22 -12.09 9.04 -2.43
CA TYR A 22 -11.57 10.31 -1.93
C TYR A 22 -12.06 11.50 -2.76
N ILE A 23 -12.11 11.37 -4.08
CA ILE A 23 -12.58 12.44 -4.99
C ILE A 23 -14.04 12.82 -4.70
N PRO A 24 -15.04 11.91 -4.73
CA PRO A 24 -16.42 12.28 -4.41
C PRO A 24 -16.58 12.76 -2.96
N ALA A 25 -15.85 12.17 -2.00
CA ALA A 25 -15.86 12.65 -0.62
C ALA A 25 -15.34 14.08 -0.50
N SER A 26 -14.33 14.45 -1.28
CA SER A 26 -13.79 15.81 -1.28
C SER A 26 -14.79 16.83 -1.84
N LEU A 27 -15.59 16.44 -2.84
CA LEU A 27 -16.63 17.29 -3.42
C LEU A 27 -17.80 17.50 -2.45
N GLU A 28 -18.24 16.45 -1.76
CA GLU A 28 -19.28 16.58 -0.73
C GLU A 28 -18.77 17.33 0.51
N ALA A 29 -17.50 17.15 0.87
CA ALA A 29 -16.89 17.92 1.95
C ALA A 29 -16.99 19.43 1.69
N VAL A 30 -16.83 19.91 0.45
CA VAL A 30 -16.95 21.35 0.13
C VAL A 30 -18.33 21.93 0.44
N LYS A 31 -19.38 21.10 0.36
CA LYS A 31 -20.76 21.53 0.64
C LYS A 31 -21.10 21.53 2.13
N LEU A 32 -20.35 20.78 2.94
CA LEU A 32 -20.56 20.72 4.38
C LEU A 32 -20.03 21.98 5.07
N SER A 33 -20.88 22.61 5.88
CA SER A 33 -20.52 23.78 6.67
C SER A 33 -20.11 23.34 8.08
N GLY A 34 -18.85 23.58 8.46
CA GLY A 34 -18.32 23.26 9.79
C GLY A 34 -17.05 22.38 9.76
N TRP A 35 -16.01 22.82 10.47
CA TRP A 35 -14.71 22.14 10.58
C TRP A 35 -14.39 21.61 11.98
N SER A 36 -15.22 21.95 12.97
CA SER A 36 -14.86 21.83 14.40
C SER A 36 -15.44 20.63 15.14
N THR A 37 -16.28 19.80 14.51
CA THR A 37 -16.84 18.59 15.12
C THR A 37 -16.20 17.33 14.54
N PRO A 38 -15.63 16.42 15.36
CA PRO A 38 -15.24 15.08 14.91
C PRO A 38 -16.47 14.36 14.33
N PRO A 39 -16.39 13.63 13.19
CA PRO A 39 -15.21 13.11 12.48
C PRO A 39 -14.58 14.08 11.44
N GLY A 40 -14.88 15.38 11.52
CA GLY A 40 -14.39 16.38 10.58
C GLY A 40 -15.13 16.35 9.24
N ARG A 41 -14.85 17.35 8.40
CA ARG A 41 -15.61 17.59 7.15
C ARG A 41 -15.52 16.42 6.16
N LEU A 42 -14.30 15.89 6.00
CA LEU A 42 -14.02 14.78 5.09
C LEU A 42 -14.58 13.46 5.63
N GLY A 43 -14.49 13.21 6.93
CA GLY A 43 -15.05 12.01 7.56
C GLY A 43 -16.58 11.98 7.50
N THR A 44 -17.22 13.14 7.69
CA THR A 44 -18.67 13.28 7.55
C THR A 44 -19.10 13.04 6.10
N ALA A 45 -18.43 13.67 5.13
CA ALA A 45 -18.67 13.42 3.71
C ALA A 45 -18.48 11.94 3.33
N LEU A 46 -17.45 11.29 3.88
CA LEU A 46 -17.17 9.88 3.65
C LEU A 46 -18.30 8.97 4.16
N GLN A 47 -18.89 9.31 5.32
CA GLN A 47 -20.03 8.60 5.87
C GLN A 47 -21.30 8.83 5.04
N GLU A 48 -21.56 10.07 4.62
CA GLU A 48 -22.75 10.40 3.82
C GLU A 48 -22.77 9.71 2.46
N ILE A 49 -21.62 9.59 1.79
CA ILE A 49 -21.52 8.87 0.51
C ILE A 49 -21.41 7.34 0.66
N GLY A 50 -21.42 6.83 1.90
CA GLY A 50 -21.17 5.41 2.18
C GLY A 50 -19.74 4.93 1.84
N GLY A 51 -18.81 5.87 1.71
CA GLY A 51 -17.42 5.67 1.30
C GLY A 51 -16.53 5.06 2.39
N THR A 52 -17.00 5.00 3.63
CA THR A 52 -16.21 4.47 4.77
C THR A 52 -15.72 3.05 4.52
N THR A 53 -16.59 2.15 4.04
CA THR A 53 -16.25 0.76 3.76
C THR A 53 -15.18 0.61 2.66
N PRO A 54 -15.36 1.19 1.45
CA PRO A 54 -14.34 1.08 0.41
C PRO A 54 -13.04 1.81 0.77
N PHE A 55 -13.09 2.86 1.59
CA PHE A 55 -11.90 3.54 2.10
C PHE A 55 -11.04 2.64 3.01
N VAL A 56 -11.68 1.95 3.97
CA VAL A 56 -10.98 0.99 4.84
C VAL A 56 -10.39 -0.15 4.01
N PHE A 57 -11.13 -0.66 3.02
CA PHE A 57 -10.64 -1.71 2.15
C PHE A 57 -9.44 -1.27 1.30
N ALA A 58 -9.46 -0.03 0.80
CA ALA A 58 -8.34 0.56 0.07
C ALA A 58 -7.07 0.62 0.93
N ILE A 59 -7.19 1.03 2.20
CA ILE A 59 -6.06 1.06 3.14
C ILE A 59 -5.51 -0.35 3.38
N ILE A 60 -6.38 -1.33 3.62
CA ILE A 60 -5.96 -2.73 3.83
C ILE A 60 -5.24 -3.27 2.60
N MET A 61 -5.77 -3.03 1.40
CA MET A 61 -5.11 -3.46 0.15
C MET A 61 -3.76 -2.77 -0.06
N MET A 62 -3.67 -1.46 0.17
CA MET A 62 -2.39 -0.74 0.07
C MET A 62 -1.37 -1.28 1.09
N ALA A 63 -1.78 -1.51 2.34
CA ALA A 63 -0.91 -2.04 3.38
C ALA A 63 -0.43 -3.47 3.05
N ALA A 64 -1.35 -4.36 2.65
CA ALA A 64 -1.01 -5.72 2.26
C ALA A 64 -0.08 -5.76 1.04
N GLY A 65 -0.32 -4.88 0.05
CA GLY A 65 0.50 -4.77 -1.15
C GLY A 65 1.89 -4.22 -0.84
N ALA A 66 1.97 -3.21 0.03
CA ALA A 66 3.24 -2.67 0.50
C ALA A 66 4.05 -3.73 1.27
N CYS A 67 3.41 -4.50 2.17
CA CYS A 67 4.06 -5.61 2.86
C CYS A 67 4.59 -6.67 1.88
N LEU A 68 3.83 -7.01 0.84
CA LEU A 68 4.27 -7.95 -0.21
C LEU A 68 5.46 -7.41 -1.01
N LEU A 69 5.47 -6.12 -1.33
CA LEU A 69 6.60 -5.47 -2.00
C LEU A 69 7.85 -5.44 -1.11
N LEU A 70 7.69 -5.06 0.16
CA LEU A 70 8.79 -5.04 1.12
C LEU A 70 9.39 -6.44 1.29
N TRP A 71 8.55 -7.46 1.41
CA TRP A 71 8.99 -8.84 1.49
C TRP A 71 9.72 -9.30 0.22
N GLY A 72 9.15 -8.99 -0.95
CA GLY A 72 9.72 -9.38 -2.24
C GLY A 72 10.99 -8.62 -2.64
N CYS A 73 11.18 -7.38 -2.16
CA CYS A 73 12.40 -6.62 -2.39
C CYS A 73 13.45 -6.93 -1.32
N LEU A 74 13.15 -6.71 -0.04
CA LEU A 74 14.17 -6.76 1.02
C LEU A 74 14.64 -8.19 1.31
N LEU A 75 13.73 -9.16 1.42
CA LEU A 75 14.11 -10.50 1.84
C LEU A 75 14.79 -11.29 0.71
N ASP A 76 14.28 -11.15 -0.52
CA ASP A 76 14.88 -11.80 -1.69
C ASP A 76 16.27 -11.17 -2.02
N ASP A 77 16.47 -9.85 -1.84
CA ASP A 77 17.79 -9.22 -2.04
C ASP A 77 18.82 -9.62 -0.98
N ILE A 78 18.41 -9.76 0.29
CA ILE A 78 19.31 -10.24 1.37
C ILE A 78 19.74 -11.68 1.11
N LEU A 79 18.81 -12.56 0.70
CA LEU A 79 19.11 -13.95 0.38
C LEU A 79 20.03 -14.08 -0.83
N ARG A 80 19.85 -13.21 -1.84
CA ARG A 80 20.73 -13.17 -3.01
C ARG A 80 22.16 -12.81 -2.60
N LYS A 81 22.35 -11.74 -1.83
CA LYS A 81 23.68 -11.34 -1.33
C LYS A 81 24.35 -12.41 -0.47
N LYS A 82 23.60 -13.12 0.37
CA LYS A 82 24.15 -14.19 1.21
C LYS A 82 24.67 -15.37 0.38
N THR A 83 24.01 -15.66 -0.74
CA THR A 83 24.38 -16.75 -1.65
C THR A 83 25.66 -16.40 -2.42
N GLU A 84 25.77 -15.17 -2.89
CA GLU A 84 26.95 -14.66 -3.63
C GLU A 84 28.21 -14.69 -2.75
N ASN A 85 28.12 -14.16 -1.54
CA ASN A 85 29.24 -14.10 -0.59
C ASN A 85 29.72 -15.51 -0.18
N LYS A 86 28.79 -16.47 -0.05
CA LYS A 86 29.13 -17.87 0.24
C LYS A 86 29.94 -18.50 -0.91
N THR A 87 29.59 -18.21 -2.15
CA THR A 87 30.30 -18.75 -3.33
C THR A 87 31.73 -18.20 -3.40
N GLU A 88 31.92 -16.90 -3.18
CA GLU A 88 33.25 -16.27 -3.15
C GLU A 88 34.17 -16.89 -2.07
N THR A 89 33.64 -17.16 -0.87
CA THR A 89 34.43 -17.82 0.18
C THR A 89 34.82 -19.26 -0.13
N LEU A 90 34.04 -19.97 -0.96
CA LEU A 90 34.36 -21.34 -1.36
C LEU A 90 35.47 -21.36 -2.42
N GLU A 91 35.48 -20.41 -3.35
CA GLU A 91 36.56 -20.32 -4.36
C GLU A 91 37.90 -19.94 -3.74
N GLN A 92 37.92 -19.10 -2.70
CA GLN A 92 39.14 -18.77 -1.95
C GLN A 92 39.69 -19.91 -1.09
N GLN A 93 38.91 -20.94 -0.78
CA GLN A 93 39.35 -22.11 -0.01
C GLN A 93 39.87 -23.25 -0.88
N VAL A 94 39.53 -23.25 -2.18
CA VAL A 94 39.90 -24.30 -3.14
C VAL A 94 41.18 -23.94 -3.92
N ASN A 95 41.60 -22.68 -3.89
CA ASN A 95 42.81 -22.17 -4.54
C ASN A 95 43.91 -21.83 -3.53
#